data_AF-A0A926XH52-F1
#
_entry.id   AF-A0A926XH52-F1
#
_cell.length_a   1.000
_cell.length_b   1.000
_cell.length_c   1.000
_cell.angle_alpha   90.00
_cell.angle_beta   90.00
_cell.angle_gamma   90.00
#
_symmetry.space_group_name_H-M   'P 1'
#
loop_
_entity.id
_entity.type
_entity.pdbx_description
1 polymer ?
#
loop_
_entity_poly.entity_id
_entity_poly.type
_entity_poly.pdbx_seq_one_letter_code
_entity_poly.pdbx_strand_id
1 'polypeptide(L)'
;MLFLVLQGVQVVVSGKRRQVDAHWQRGMSYLKLGWNWIRLAITQQWKIQVAPFLPGAPDPQPALASKRQYDESCKREFTVLTRIPAS
;
A
#
# COMPACT_ATOMS: atom_id res chain seq x y z
N MET A 1 -6.93 7.99 17.36
CA MET A 1 -6.63 6.92 16.38
C MET A 1 -7.01 7.30 14.95
N LEU A 2 -8.23 7.81 14.70
CA LEU A 2 -8.68 8.24 13.36
C LEU A 2 -7.74 9.24 12.68
N PHE A 3 -7.23 10.23 13.41
CA PHE A 3 -6.27 11.21 12.88
C PHE A 3 -5.05 10.56 12.21
N LEU A 4 -4.46 9.53 12.84
CA LEU A 4 -3.30 8.83 12.28
C LEU A 4 -3.65 8.07 11.00
N VAL A 5 -4.84 7.45 10.96
CA VAL A 5 -5.32 6.76 9.75
C VAL A 5 -5.51 7.76 8.61
N LEU A 6 -6.15 8.89 8.88
CA LEU A 6 -6.34 9.99 7.93
C LEU A 6 -5.00 10.50 7.39
N GLN A 7 -4.00 10.67 8.25
CA GLN A 7 -2.64 11.05 7.83
C GLN A 7 -2.00 9.98 6.95
N GLY A 8 -2.07 8.71 7.34
CA GLY A 8 -1.54 7.62 6.53
C GLY A 8 -2.18 7.58 5.14
N VAL A 9 -3.49 7.76 5.06
CA VAL A 9 -4.21 7.80 3.79
C VAL A 9 -3.77 8.98 2.93
N GLN A 10 -3.59 10.17 3.51
CA GLN A 10 -3.06 11.32 2.76
C GLN A 10 -1.67 11.10 2.20
N VAL A 11 -0.80 10.42 2.96
CA VAL A 11 0.55 10.06 2.49
C VAL A 11 0.50 9.13 1.27
N VAL A 12 -0.46 8.20 1.26
CA VAL A 12 -0.71 7.31 0.13
C VAL A 12 -1.25 8.05 -1.07
N VAL A 13 -2.29 8.86 -0.89
CA VAL A 13 -2.91 9.67 -1.95
C VAL A 13 -1.89 10.65 -2.56
N SER A 14 -1.03 11.24 -1.74
CA SER A 14 0.04 12.15 -2.18
C SER A 14 1.22 11.45 -2.86
N GLY A 15 1.23 10.12 -2.94
CA GLY A 15 2.34 9.34 -3.50
C GLY A 15 3.61 9.35 -2.66
N LYS A 16 3.57 9.87 -1.42
CA LYS A 16 4.74 10.04 -0.54
C LYS A 16 5.05 8.83 0.33
N ARG A 17 4.31 7.73 0.17
CA ARG A 17 4.50 6.50 0.95
C ARG A 17 5.96 6.02 0.97
N ARG A 18 6.69 6.10 -0.15
CA ARG A 18 8.09 5.67 -0.24
C ARG A 18 9.05 6.45 0.68
N GLN A 19 8.67 7.65 1.12
CA GLN A 19 9.46 8.44 2.06
C GLN A 19 9.38 7.90 3.49
N VAL A 20 8.37 7.07 3.77
CA VAL A 20 7.96 6.66 5.12
C VAL A 20 7.99 5.15 5.30
N ASP A 21 7.70 4.43 4.22
CA ASP A 21 7.64 2.96 4.14
C ASP A 21 8.59 2.48 3.04
N ALA A 22 9.75 1.98 3.47
CA ALA A 22 10.74 1.39 2.56
C ALA A 22 10.26 0.04 2.00
N HIS A 23 9.40 -0.69 2.72
CA HIS A 23 8.98 -2.04 2.39
C HIS A 23 7.55 -2.06 1.86
N TRP A 24 7.30 -1.28 0.81
CA TRP A 24 5.98 -1.04 0.21
C TRP A 24 5.17 -2.32 -0.08
N GLN A 25 5.86 -3.42 -0.42
CA GLN A 25 5.25 -4.71 -0.73
C GLN A 25 4.55 -5.35 0.49
N ARG A 26 5.08 -5.20 1.71
CA ARG A 26 4.56 -5.90 2.90
C ARG A 26 3.31 -5.28 3.53
N GLY A 27 2.78 -4.20 2.96
CA GLY A 27 1.55 -3.56 3.44
C GLY A 27 1.66 -3.05 4.88
N MET A 28 2.12 -1.81 5.07
CA MET A 28 2.05 -1.17 6.39
C MET A 28 0.64 -0.65 6.63
N SER A 29 0.09 -0.83 7.84
CA SER A 29 -1.22 -0.27 8.17
C SER A 29 -1.20 1.26 8.09
N TYR A 30 -2.29 1.85 7.63
CA TYR A 30 -2.44 3.31 7.51
C TYR A 30 -2.16 4.05 8.83
N LEU A 31 -2.51 3.45 9.97
CA LEU A 31 -2.21 4.01 11.28
C LEU A 31 -0.70 4.12 11.54
N LYS A 32 0.07 3.06 11.23
CA LYS A 32 1.53 3.07 11.37
C LYS A 32 2.17 4.03 10.38
N LEU A 33 1.66 4.06 9.15
CA LEU A 33 2.13 4.97 8.11
C LEU A 33 1.95 6.44 8.52
N GLY A 34 0.76 6.81 9.03
CA GLY A 34 0.50 8.15 9.52
C GLY A 34 1.36 8.53 10.72
N TRP A 35 1.62 7.58 11.63
CA TRP A 35 2.53 7.82 12.76
C TRP A 35 3.97 8.07 12.32
N ASN A 36 4.49 7.27 11.39
CA ASN A 36 5.82 7.48 10.83
C ASN A 36 5.91 8.82 10.09
N TRP A 37 4.85 9.21 9.37
CA TRP A 37 4.79 10.50 8.69
C TRP A 37 4.82 11.68 9.66
N ILE A 38 4.07 11.62 10.76
CA ILE A 38 4.10 12.68 11.78
C ILE A 38 5.50 12.81 12.37
N ARG A 39 6.16 11.69 12.67
CA ARG A 39 7.54 11.71 13.16
C ARG A 39 8.48 12.37 12.17
N LEU A 40 8.39 12.02 10.88
CA LEU A 40 9.16 12.64 9.82
C LEU A 40 8.86 14.14 9.67
N ALA A 41 7.58 14.53 9.73
CA ALA A 41 7.17 15.93 9.63
C ALA A 41 7.70 16.76 10.79
N ILE A 42 7.71 16.21 12.02
CA ILE A 42 8.27 16.89 13.20
C ILE A 42 9.78 17.06 13.06
N THR A 43 10.52 16.02 12.64
CA THR A 43 11.99 16.11 12.47
C THR A 43 12.38 17.08 11.36
N GLN A 44 11.57 17.19 10.31
CA GLN A 44 11.79 18.10 9.18
C GLN A 44 11.15 19.49 9.38
N GLN A 45 10.48 19.73 10.52
CA GLN A 45 9.69 20.93 10.80
C GLN A 45 8.65 21.26 9.71
N TRP A 46 8.06 20.24 9.10
CA TRP A 46 7.02 20.39 8.09
C TRP A 46 5.67 20.68 8.72
N LYS A 47 4.85 21.44 7.98
CA LYS A 47 3.45 21.63 8.35
C LYS A 47 2.66 20.34 8.13
N ILE A 48 2.03 19.84 9.18
CA ILE A 48 1.16 18.66 9.13
C ILE A 48 -0.23 19.13 8.66
N GLN A 49 -0.57 18.79 7.42
CA GLN A 49 -1.91 19.06 6.88
C GLN A 49 -2.90 18.03 7.40
N VAL A 50 -4.03 18.47 7.95
CA VAL A 50 -5.06 17.55 8.47
C VAL A 50 -5.97 17.12 7.33
N ALA A 51 -6.05 15.81 7.08
CA ALA A 51 -7.04 15.29 6.15
C ALA A 51 -8.44 15.39 6.76
N PRO A 52 -9.43 15.99 6.07
CA PRO A 52 -10.77 16.09 6.60
C PRO A 52 -11.59 14.80 6.46
N PHE A 53 -11.31 13.94 5.47
CA PHE A 53 -12.11 12.75 5.19
C PHE A 53 -11.30 11.57 4.62
N LEU A 54 -11.87 10.38 4.72
CA LEU A 54 -11.40 9.17 4.06
C LEU A 54 -11.97 9.13 2.64
N PRO A 55 -11.14 8.95 1.60
CA PRO A 55 -11.63 8.74 0.24
C PRO A 55 -12.36 7.40 0.18
N GLY A 56 -13.53 7.38 -0.46
CA GLY A 56 -14.31 6.16 -0.70
C GLY A 56 -13.85 5.34 -1.90
N ALA A 57 -12.77 5.76 -2.58
CA ALA A 57 -12.21 5.04 -3.71
C ALA A 57 -11.50 3.75 -3.24
N PRO A 58 -11.40 2.73 -4.10
CA PRO A 58 -10.57 1.55 -3.82
C PRO A 58 -9.15 1.94 -3.45
N ASP A 59 -8.52 1.16 -2.57
CA ASP A 59 -7.14 1.41 -2.15
C ASP A 59 -6.22 1.40 -3.39
N PRO A 60 -5.50 2.50 -3.68
CA PRO A 60 -4.62 2.56 -4.83
C PRO A 60 -3.38 1.66 -4.69
N GLN A 61 -3.11 1.09 -3.50
CA GLN A 61 -1.88 0.33 -3.24
C GLN A 61 -2.16 -1.15 -2.95
N PRO A 62 -1.48 -2.06 -3.67
CA PRO A 62 -1.64 -3.48 -3.43
C PRO A 62 -1.01 -3.87 -2.09
N ALA A 63 -1.78 -4.54 -1.24
CA ALA A 63 -1.28 -5.15 0.00
C ALA A 63 -0.87 -6.60 -0.28
N LEU A 64 0.43 -6.86 -0.42
CA LEU A 64 0.95 -8.21 -0.66
C LEU A 64 1.43 -8.81 0.67
N ALA A 65 0.61 -9.68 1.27
CA ALA A 65 0.99 -10.36 2.51
C ALA A 65 2.17 -11.33 2.31
N SER A 66 2.26 -11.97 1.14
CA SER A 66 3.34 -12.88 0.77
C SER A 66 3.50 -12.97 -0.73
N LYS A 67 4.76 -13.07 -1.18
CA LYS A 67 5.07 -13.33 -2.60
C LYS A 67 4.47 -14.66 -3.08
N ARG A 68 4.51 -15.71 -2.25
CA ARG A 68 3.89 -16.99 -2.59
C ARG A 68 2.38 -16.88 -2.76
N GLN A 69 1.69 -16.19 -1.84
CA GLN A 69 0.24 -16.00 -1.95
C GLN A 69 -0.13 -15.19 -3.20
N TYR A 70 0.68 -14.20 -3.53
CA TYR A 70 0.50 -13.44 -4.76
C TYR A 70 0.71 -14.31 -6.00
N ASP A 71 1.77 -15.11 -6.02
CA ASP A 71 2.07 -16.02 -7.14
C ASP A 71 0.95 -17.06 -7.29
N GLU A 72 0.45 -17.66 -6.19
CA GLU A 72 -0.73 -18.54 -6.20
C GLU A 72 -1.99 -17.84 -6.72
N SER A 73 -2.28 -16.61 -6.27
CA SER A 73 -3.42 -15.84 -6.77
C SER A 73 -3.33 -15.48 -8.25
N CYS A 74 -2.11 -15.46 -8.79
CA CYS A 74 -1.84 -15.15 -10.19
C CYS A 74 -1.69 -16.43 -11.04
N LYS A 75 -1.80 -17.63 -10.45
CA LYS A 75 -1.84 -18.87 -11.21
C LYS A 75 -3.06 -18.88 -12.11
N ARG A 76 -2.81 -19.07 -13.40
CA ARG A 76 -3.85 -19.17 -14.42
C ARG A 76 -4.59 -20.49 -14.20
N GLU A 77 -5.91 -20.44 -14.16
CA GLU A 77 -6.77 -21.63 -13.99
C GLU A 77 -6.60 -22.64 -15.14
N PHE A 78 -6.20 -22.18 -16.32
CA PHE A 78 -5.93 -23.02 -17.46
C PHE A 78 -4.65 -22.58 -18.17
N THR A 79 -3.90 -23.56 -18.65
CA THR A 79 -2.73 -23.34 -19.49
C THR A 79 -3.10 -23.68 -20.92
N VAL A 80 -3.04 -22.69 -21.82
CA VAL A 80 -3.25 -22.93 -23.25
C VAL A 80 -2.02 -23.65 -23.80
N LEU A 81 -2.20 -24.90 -24.21
CA LEU A 81 -1.15 -25.66 -24.88
C LEU A 81 -0.96 -25.09 -26.28
N THR A 82 0.20 -24.50 -26.54
CA THR A 82 0.57 -24.00 -27.88
C THR A 82 0.80 -25.12 -28.90
N ARG A 83 0.81 -26.39 -28.47
CA ARG A 83 1.06 -27.58 -29.31
C ARG A 83 0.26 -28.76 -28.77
N ILE A 84 -0.38 -29.53 -29.65
CA ILE A 84 -1.10 -30.75 -29.28
C ILE A 84 -0.06 -31.84 -28.96
N PRO A 85 -0.08 -32.45 -27.77
CA PRO A 85 0.83 -33.55 -27.46
C PRO A 85 0.53 -34.74 -28.37
N ALA A 86 1.54 -35.25 -29.07
CA ALA A 86 1.43 -36.45 -29.89
C ALA A 86 1.17 -37.66 -28.98
N SER A 87 0.15 -38.44 -29.34
CA SER A 87 -0.36 -39.61 -28.60
C SER A 87 0.61 -40.79 -28.62
#